data_AF-A0A5C0DSB6-F1
#
_entry.id   AF-A0A5C0DSB6-F1
#
_cell.length_a   1.000
_cell.length_b   1.000
_cell.length_c   1.000
_cell.angle_alpha   90.00
_cell.angle_beta   90.00
_cell.angle_gamma   90.00
#
_symmetry.space_group_name_H-M   'P 1'
#
loop_
_entity.id
_entity.type
_entity.pdbx_description
1 polymer ?
#
loop_
_entity_poly.entity_id
_entity_poly.type
_entity_poly.pdbx_seq_one_letter_code
_entity_poly.pdbx_strand_id
1 'polypeptide(L)'
;MPTVLYIRGWRFFFYSDEGNEPIHIHVQKGDSECKYWLDIDLYEIRETYSYQMSSRDTREVKKIILQNFDEIVDEWQTFRNWQNG
;
A
#
# COMPACT_ATOMS: atom_id res chain seq x y z
N MET A 1 -4.30 -11.84 -3.75
CA MET A 1 -3.48 -10.68 -3.31
C MET A 1 -2.18 -10.68 -4.09
N PRO A 2 -2.08 -9.99 -5.24
CA PRO A 2 -0.78 -9.77 -5.85
C PRO A 2 0.10 -8.98 -4.87
N THR A 3 1.32 -9.45 -4.67
CA THR A 3 2.34 -8.69 -3.94
C THR A 3 2.94 -7.69 -4.92
N VAL A 4 2.87 -6.42 -4.58
CA VAL A 4 3.42 -5.31 -5.37
C VAL A 4 4.91 -5.18 -5.08
N LEU A 5 5.27 -5.10 -3.79
CA LEU A 5 6.65 -4.99 -3.34
C LEU A 5 6.93 -5.93 -2.16
N TYR A 6 8.17 -6.38 -2.04
CA TYR A 6 8.67 -7.07 -0.85
C TYR A 6 10.03 -6.52 -0.45
N ILE A 7 10.07 -5.64 0.56
CA ILE A 7 11.27 -4.87 0.92
C ILE A 7 11.47 -4.94 2.44
N ARG A 8 12.65 -5.35 2.89
CA ARG A 8 13.01 -5.44 4.33
C ARG A 8 12.04 -6.26 5.18
N GLY A 9 11.41 -7.26 4.58
CA GLY A 9 10.41 -8.13 5.20
C GLY A 9 8.99 -7.55 5.23
N TRP A 10 8.79 -6.33 4.74
CA TRP A 10 7.46 -5.76 4.51
C TRP A 10 6.93 -6.22 3.15
N ARG A 11 5.75 -6.80 3.17
CA ARG A 11 4.97 -7.14 1.98
C ARG A 11 3.96 -6.04 1.72
N PHE A 12 3.97 -5.50 0.50
CA PHE A 12 3.03 -4.49 0.02
C PHE A 12 2.08 -5.13 -0.98
N PHE A 13 0.77 -4.94 -0.85
CA PHE A 13 -0.23 -5.66 -1.65
C PHE A 13 -1.59 -4.96 -1.68
N PHE A 14 -2.45 -5.40 -2.60
CA PHE A 14 -3.84 -4.96 -2.75
C PHE A 14 -4.81 -6.09 -2.42
N TYR A 15 -5.94 -5.78 -1.76
CA TYR A 15 -7.04 -6.73 -1.68
C TYR A 15 -7.95 -6.67 -2.90
N SER A 16 -8.44 -7.84 -3.31
CA SER A 16 -9.31 -8.00 -4.47
C SER A 16 -10.79 -7.76 -4.18
N ASP A 17 -11.18 -7.55 -2.92
CA ASP A 17 -12.57 -7.42 -2.51
C ASP A 17 -12.85 -6.08 -1.81
N GLU A 18 -12.17 -5.02 -2.24
CA GLU A 18 -12.28 -3.67 -1.66
C GLU A 18 -13.16 -2.73 -2.51
N GLY A 19 -13.95 -3.29 -3.43
CA GLY A 19 -14.99 -2.57 -4.16
C GLY A 19 -14.50 -1.29 -4.86
N ASN A 20 -15.15 -0.15 -4.59
CA ASN A 20 -14.86 1.16 -5.21
C ASN A 20 -13.98 2.07 -4.36
N GLU A 21 -13.15 1.47 -3.50
CA GLU A 21 -12.19 2.24 -2.74
C GLU A 21 -11.19 2.99 -3.64
N PRO A 22 -10.74 4.20 -3.25
CA PRO A 22 -9.68 4.92 -3.94
C PRO A 22 -8.35 4.14 -3.95
N ILE A 23 -7.30 4.67 -4.57
CA ILE A 23 -6.00 3.99 -4.56
C ILE A 23 -5.43 3.89 -3.14
N HIS A 24 -5.02 2.68 -2.76
CA HIS A 24 -4.44 2.40 -1.46
C HIS A 24 -3.53 1.19 -1.51
N ILE A 25 -2.75 1.02 -0.44
CA ILE A 25 -1.88 -0.14 -0.28
C ILE A 25 -1.93 -0.68 1.15
N HIS A 26 -1.96 -2.01 1.25
CA HIS A 26 -1.78 -2.74 2.50
C HIS A 26 -0.34 -3.17 2.66
N VAL A 27 0.14 -3.11 3.89
CA VAL A 27 1.52 -3.43 4.24
C VAL A 27 1.54 -4.34 5.45
N GLN A 28 2.29 -5.44 5.39
CA GLN A 28 2.34 -6.43 6.45
C GLN A 28 3.77 -6.95 6.69
N LYS A 29 4.12 -7.21 7.96
CA LYS A 29 5.34 -7.93 8.37
C LYS A 29 5.10 -8.64 9.70
N GLY A 30 5.10 -9.97 9.68
CA GLY A 30 4.68 -10.76 10.86
C GLY A 30 3.25 -10.40 11.24
N ASP A 31 3.05 -10.04 12.51
CA ASP A 31 1.74 -9.62 13.04
C ASP A 31 1.47 -8.11 12.88
N SER A 32 2.44 -7.34 12.36
CA SER A 32 2.28 -5.91 12.08
C SER A 32 1.59 -5.68 10.74
N GLU A 33 0.60 -4.79 10.73
CA GLU A 33 -0.18 -4.46 9.52
C GLU A 33 -0.58 -2.97 9.50
N CYS A 34 -0.62 -2.37 8.32
CA CYS A 34 -1.18 -1.04 8.12
C CYS A 34 -1.72 -0.84 6.70
N LYS A 35 -2.60 0.14 6.54
CA LYS A 35 -3.18 0.57 5.26
C LYS A 35 -2.97 2.06 5.06
N TYR A 36 -2.62 2.44 3.84
CA TYR A 36 -2.48 3.84 3.43
C TYR A 36 -3.30 4.13 2.18
N TRP A 37 -4.05 5.23 2.19
CA TRP A 37 -4.54 5.88 0.97
C TRP A 37 -3.40 6.64 0.30
N LEU A 38 -3.37 6.62 -1.03
CA LEU A 38 -2.46 7.42 -1.84
C LEU A 38 -3.24 8.57 -2.48
N ASP A 39 -2.73 9.79 -2.35
CA ASP A 39 -3.23 10.95 -3.08
C ASP A 39 -2.25 11.24 -4.23
N ILE A 40 -2.67 10.94 -5.45
CA ILE A 40 -1.82 11.05 -6.65
C ILE A 40 -1.59 12.54 -6.99
N ASP A 41 -2.60 13.38 -6.79
CA ASP A 41 -2.55 14.80 -7.17
C ASP A 41 -1.62 15.58 -6.23
N LEU A 42 -1.61 15.23 -4.94
CA LEU A 42 -0.77 15.85 -3.93
C LEU A 42 0.56 15.12 -3.69
N TYR A 43 0.72 13.91 -4.25
CA TYR A 43 1.86 13.03 -4.00
C TYR A 43 2.06 12.72 -2.50
N GLU A 44 0.95 12.47 -1.81
CA GLU A 44 0.91 12.25 -0.36
C GLU A 44 0.31 10.89 0.00
N ILE A 45 0.54 10.47 1.25
CA ILE A 45 -0.04 9.25 1.80
C ILE A 45 -0.73 9.53 3.12
N ARG A 46 -1.92 8.96 3.29
CA ARG A 46 -2.71 9.07 4.52
C ARG A 46 -2.90 7.71 5.16
N GLU A 47 -2.51 7.59 6.42
CA GLU A 47 -2.76 6.38 7.19
C GLU A 47 -4.24 6.20 7.44
N THR A 48 -4.74 4.99 7.20
CA THR A 48 -6.13 4.60 7.50
C THR A 48 -6.18 3.84 8.81
N TYR A 49 -5.31 2.84 8.94
CA TYR A 49 -5.13 2.10 10.18
C TYR A 49 -3.70 1.58 10.27
N SER A 50 -3.29 1.31 11.50
CA SER A 50 -2.06 0.61 11.83
C SER A 50 -2.28 -0.30 13.04
N TYR A 51 -1.64 -1.46 13.02
CA TYR A 51 -1.70 -2.48 14.05
C TYR A 51 -0.30 -3.02 14.32
N GLN A 52 0.09 -3.06 15.60
CA GLN A 52 1.44 -3.47 16.04
C GLN A 52 2.60 -2.77 15.30
N MET A 53 2.42 -1.50 14.93
CA MET A 53 3.44 -0.68 14.28
C MET A 53 4.17 0.18 15.31
N SER A 54 5.50 0.05 15.41
CA SER A 54 6.30 1.04 16.14
C SER A 54 6.47 2.31 15.31
N SER A 55 6.85 3.43 15.94
CA SER A 55 7.14 4.66 15.19
C SER A 55 8.28 4.49 14.17
N ARG A 56 9.20 3.53 14.39
CA ARG A 56 10.25 3.20 13.42
C ARG A 56 9.66 2.47 12.22
N ASP A 57 8.79 1.51 12.45
CA ASP A 57 8.11 0.75 11.39
C ASP A 57 7.27 1.67 10.52
N THR A 58 6.45 2.55 11.14
CA THR A 58 5.64 3.53 10.42
C THR A 58 6.50 4.42 9.52
N ARG A 59 7.64 4.93 10.02
CA ARG A 59 8.55 5.76 9.21
C ARG A 59 9.19 4.98 8.07
N GLU A 60 9.57 3.72 8.32
CA GLU A 60 10.16 2.86 7.30
C GLU A 60 9.16 2.56 6.19
N VAL A 61 7.93 2.16 6.55
CA VAL A 61 6.86 1.86 5.60
C VAL A 61 6.51 3.10 4.78
N LYS A 62 6.25 4.25 5.43
CA LYS A 62 5.96 5.50 4.71
C LYS A 62 7.06 5.88 3.73
N LYS A 63 8.33 5.72 4.12
CA LYS A 63 9.47 5.96 3.24
C LYS A 63 9.47 5.01 2.04
N ILE A 64 9.21 3.72 2.25
CA ILE A 64 9.16 2.74 1.15
C ILE A 64 8.01 3.07 0.20
N ILE A 65 6.82 3.41 0.71
CA ILE A 65 5.69 3.78 -0.14
C ILE A 65 6.05 5.00 -0.99
N LEU A 66 6.54 6.08 -0.39
CA LEU A 66 6.87 7.31 -1.12
C LEU A 66 8.02 7.12 -2.12
N GLN A 67 8.98 6.23 -1.84
CA GLN A 67 10.10 5.94 -2.75
C GLN A 67 9.68 5.11 -3.96
N ASN A 68 8.58 4.37 -3.87
CA ASN A 68 8.06 3.50 -4.95
C ASN A 68 6.63 3.92 -5.32
N PHE A 69 6.30 5.20 -5.14
CA PHE A 69 4.92 5.69 -5.24
C PHE A 69 4.37 5.44 -6.64
N ASP A 70 5.09 5.85 -7.68
CA ASP A 70 4.68 5.68 -9.08
C ASP A 70 4.48 4.20 -9.44
N GLU A 71 5.38 3.32 -9.02
CA GLU A 71 5.26 1.87 -9.25
C GLU A 71 4.01 1.29 -8.56
N ILE A 72 3.71 1.73 -7.34
CA ILE A 72 2.49 1.34 -6.64
C ILE A 72 1.24 1.85 -7.39
N VAL A 73 1.28 3.07 -7.94
CA VAL A 73 0.17 3.62 -8.73
C VAL A 73 -0.07 2.82 -10.01
N ASP A 74 0.99 2.51 -10.75
CA ASP A 74 0.90 1.76 -11.99
C ASP A 74 0.38 0.32 -11.77
N GLU A 75 0.85 -0.34 -10.72
CA GLU A 75 0.38 -1.66 -10.33
C GLU A 75 -1.10 -1.63 -9.88
N TRP A 76 -1.52 -0.58 -9.17
CA TRP A 76 -2.94 -0.41 -8.82
C TRP A 76 -3.81 -0.30 -10.07
N GLN A 77 -3.43 0.53 -11.04
CA GLN A 77 -4.18 0.69 -12.29
C GLN A 77 -4.28 -0.63 -13.05
N THR A 78 -3.16 -1.35 -13.16
CA THR A 78 -3.10 -2.68 -13.79
C THR A 78 -4.03 -3.66 -13.09
N PHE A 79 -3.97 -3.71 -11.75
CA PHE A 79 -4.82 -4.57 -10.94
C PHE A 79 -6.31 -4.26 -11.13
N ARG A 80 -6.72 -2.98 -11.04
CA ARG A 80 -8.11 -2.55 -11.22
C ARG A 80 -8.64 -2.86 -12.63
N ASN A 81 -7.82 -2.70 -13.65
CA ASN A 81 -8.21 -3.06 -15.02
C ASN A 81 -8.47 -4.57 -15.16
N TRP A 82 -7.65 -5.41 -14.53
CA TRP A 82 -7.87 -6.86 -14.49
C TRP A 82 -9.16 -7.25 -13.74
N GLN A 83 -9.50 -6.55 -12.65
CA GLN A 83 -10.71 -6.86 -11.88
C GLN A 83 -12.01 -6.49 -12.60
N ASN A 84 -11.97 -5.54 -13.53
CA ASN A 84 -13.15 -5.03 -14.24
C ASN A 84 -13.38 -5.69 -15.61
N GLY A 85 -12.49 -6.58 -16.05
CA GLY A 85 -12.58 -7.30 -17.33
C GLY A 85 -13.04 -8.74 -17.15
#